data_AF-A0A967Q4G5-F1
#
_entry.id   AF-A0A967Q4G5-F1
#
_cell.length_a   1.000
_cell.length_b   1.000
_cell.length_c   1.000
_cell.angle_alpha   90.00
_cell.angle_beta   90.00
_cell.angle_gamma   90.00
#
_symmetry.space_group_name_H-M   'P 1'
#
loop_
_entity.id
_entity.type
_entity.pdbx_description
1 polymer ?
#
loop_
_entity_poly.entity_id
_entity_poly.type
_entity_poly.pdbx_seq_one_letter_code
_entity_poly.pdbx_strand_id
1 'polypeptide(L)' 'MERRLAAILAADVVGYSRAMEANEEETLVRLQTVQNDLFRPKVNEYQGRIFKTTGDGAFV' A
#
# COMPACT_ATOMS: atom_id res chain seq x y z
N MET A 1 -14.79 23.85 0.88
CA MET A 1 -13.67 23.23 0.13
C MET A 1 -12.39 23.75 0.74
N GLU A 2 -11.64 22.92 1.46
CA GLU A 2 -10.29 23.29 1.91
C GLU A 2 -9.28 22.94 0.80
N ARG A 3 -8.42 23.89 0.44
CA ARG A 3 -7.35 23.71 -0.52
C ARG A 3 -6.03 23.89 0.21
N ARG A 4 -5.09 22.96 0.01
CA ARG A 4 -3.73 23.04 0.53
C ARG A 4 -2.76 22.42 -0.46
N LEU A 5 -1.52 22.85 -0.42
CA LEU A 5 -0.42 22.14 -1.08
C LEU A 5 -0.16 20.83 -0.31
N ALA A 6 0.00 19.72 -1.02
CA ALA A 6 0.27 18.42 -0.42
C ALA A 6 1.19 17.60 -1.34
N ALA A 7 2.03 16.76 -0.74
CA ALA A 7 2.70 15.67 -1.45
C ALA A 7 1.72 14.48 -1.55
N ILE A 8 1.68 13.81 -2.70
CA ILE A 8 0.88 12.61 -2.92
C ILE A 8 1.83 11.50 -3.35
N LEU A 9 1.75 10.34 -2.70
CA LEU A 9 2.47 9.14 -3.09
C LEU A 9 1.48 8.11 -3.64
N ALA A 10 1.79 7.55 -4.80
CA ALA A 10 1.16 6.35 -5.34
C ALA A 10 2.20 5.21 -5.32
N ALA A 11 1.85 4.08 -4.71
CA ALA A 11 2.71 2.91 -4.59
C ALA A 11 1.94 1.65 -5.03
N ASP A 12 2.64 0.69 -5.64
CA ASP A 12 2.06 -0.55 -6.17
C ASP A 12 3.05 -1.72 -6.06
N VAL A 13 2.56 -2.96 -6.05
CA VAL A 13 3.43 -4.14 -5.87
C VAL A 13 3.87 -4.68 -7.23
N VAL A 14 5.18 -4.61 -7.49
CA VAL A 14 5.76 -5.12 -8.74
C VAL A 14 5.52 -6.62 -8.87
N GLY A 15 4.86 -7.01 -9.96
CA GLY A 15 4.62 -8.42 -10.28
C GLY A 15 3.49 -9.07 -9.47
N TYR A 16 2.66 -8.29 -8.78
CA TYR A 16 1.55 -8.78 -7.98
C TYR A 16 0.64 -9.76 -8.74
N SER A 17 0.20 -9.41 -9.95
CA SER A 17 -0.68 -10.29 -10.74
C SER A 17 -0.07 -11.67 -11.00
N ARG A 18 1.24 -11.73 -11.26
CA ARG A 18 1.94 -13.01 -11.48
C ARG A 18 2.06 -13.82 -10.19
N ALA A 19 2.32 -13.15 -9.06
CA ALA A 19 2.37 -13.80 -7.75
C ALA A 19 1.00 -14.35 -7.36
N MET A 20 -0.07 -13.58 -7.58
CA MET A 20 -1.45 -14.00 -7.36
C MET A 20 -1.84 -15.20 -8.23
N GLU A 21 -1.44 -15.22 -9.50
CA GLU A 21 -1.68 -16.36 -10.40
C GLU A 21 -0.96 -17.62 -9.93
N ALA A 22 0.28 -17.48 -9.42
CA ALA A 22 1.07 -18.62 -8.96
C ALA A 22 0.59 -19.19 -7.61
N ASN A 23 0.26 -18.31 -6.65
CA ASN A 23 -0.24 -18.70 -5.34
C ASN A 23 -1.00 -17.53 -4.67
N GLU A 24 -2.32 -17.57 -4.72
CA GLU A 24 -3.19 -16.52 -4.17
C GLU A 24 -3.06 -16.38 -2.65
N GLU A 25 -3.18 -17.49 -1.89
CA GLU A 25 -3.20 -17.45 -0.43
C GLU A 25 -1.88 -16.91 0.14
N GLU A 26 -0.76 -17.41 -0.37
CA GLU A 26 0.56 -16.97 0.06
C GLU A 26 0.81 -15.50 -0.30
N THR A 27 0.39 -15.06 -1.48
CA THR A 27 0.56 -13.67 -1.92
C THR A 27 -0.26 -12.72 -1.07
N LEU A 28 -1.49 -13.09 -0.72
CA LEU A 28 -2.35 -12.30 0.17
C LEU A 28 -1.75 -12.17 1.57
N VAL A 29 -1.25 -13.26 2.15
CA VAL A 29 -0.59 -13.22 3.47
C VAL A 29 0.62 -12.30 3.43
N ARG A 30 1.50 -12.44 2.42
CA ARG A 30 2.69 -11.59 2.26
C ARG A 30 2.31 -10.11 2.08
N LEU A 31 1.30 -9.82 1.28
CA LEU A 31 0.81 -8.44 1.08
C LEU A 31 0.32 -7.84 2.40
N GLN A 32 -0.46 -8.59 3.18
CA GLN A 32 -0.94 -8.15 4.49
C GLN A 32 0.20 -7.91 5.48
N THR A 33 1.18 -8.81 5.54
CA THR A 33 2.39 -8.66 6.38
C THR A 33 3.14 -7.38 6.01
N VAL A 34 3.46 -7.16 4.74
CA VAL A 34 4.17 -5.94 4.30
C VAL A 34 3.36 -4.69 4.60
N GLN A 35 2.04 -4.72 4.39
CA GLN A 35 1.19 -3.57 4.69
C GLN A 35 1.15 -3.25 6.19
N ASN A 36 0.99 -4.25 7.05
CA ASN A 36 0.80 -4.06 8.49
C ASN A 36 2.10 -3.80 9.24
N ASP A 37 3.19 -4.46 8.84
CA ASP A 37 4.42 -4.48 9.62
C ASP A 37 5.44 -3.47 9.10
N LEU A 38 5.32 -3.03 7.84
CA LEU A 38 6.26 -2.10 7.22
C LEU A 38 5.59 -0.83 6.68
N PHE A 39 4.65 -0.96 5.74
CA PHE A 39 4.15 0.19 4.99
C PHE A 39 3.34 1.15 5.86
N ARG A 40 2.30 0.66 6.55
CA ARG A 40 1.45 1.50 7.44
C ARG A 40 2.26 2.12 8.58
N PRO A 41 3.14 1.37 9.30
CA PRO A 41 4.01 1.97 10.30
C PRO A 41 4.88 3.09 9.75
N LYS A 42 5.49 2.92 8.56
CA LYS A 42 6.33 3.95 7.95
C LYS A 42 5.55 5.18 7.52
N VAL A 43 4.35 5.01 6.97
CA VAL A 43 3.48 6.15 6.65
C VAL A 43 3.17 6.96 7.91
N ASN A 44 2.83 6.28 9.01
CA ASN A 44 2.54 6.94 10.28
C ASN A 44 3.78 7.62 10.89
N GLU A 45 4.95 6.98 10.81
CA GLU A 45 6.25 7.53 11.26
C GLU A 45 6.55 8.88 10.61
N TYR A 46 6.26 9.00 9.30
CA TYR A 46 6.45 10.24 8.54
C TYR A 46 5.21 11.16 8.53
N GLN A 47 4.25 10.94 9.44
CA GLN A 47 3.04 11.75 9.58
C GLN A 47 2.18 11.82 8.29
N GLY A 48 2.30 10.82 7.42
CA GLY A 48 1.46 10.65 6.24
C GLY A 48 0.11 10.00 6.57
N ARG A 49 -0.77 9.89 5.58
CA ARG A 49 -2.07 9.23 5.74
C ARG A 49 -2.45 8.46 4.49
N ILE A 50 -2.62 7.15 4.62
CA ILE A 50 -3.25 6.35 3.55
C ILE A 50 -4.70 6.81 3.41
N PHE A 51 -5.02 7.43 2.28
CA PHE A 51 -6.39 7.91 1.99
C PHE A 51 -7.16 6.97 1.06
N LYS A 52 -6.46 6.07 0.35
CA LYS A 52 -7.08 5.03 -0.48
C LYS A 52 -6.15 3.83 -0.65
N THR A 53 -6.72 2.64 -0.70
CA THR A 53 -6.06 1.42 -1.19
C THR A 53 -6.86 0.86 -2.37
N THR A 54 -6.21 0.13 -3.27
CA THR A 54 -6.85 -0.51 -4.43
C THR A 54 -6.09 -1.79 -4.76
N GLY A 55 -6.55 -2.93 -4.23
CA GLY A 55 -5.82 -4.19 -4.33
C GLY A 55 -4.48 -4.10 -3.62
N ASP A 56 -3.41 -4.30 -4.37
CA ASP A 56 -2.02 -4.16 -3.94
C ASP A 56 -1.51 -2.71 -3.97
N GLY A 57 -2.22 -1.81 -4.64
CA GLY A 57 -1.92 -0.40 -4.71
C GLY A 57 -2.34 0.40 -3.47
N ALA A 58 -1.57 1.44 -3.15
CA ALA A 58 -1.83 2.36 -2.05
C ALA A 58 -1.57 3.82 -2.43
N PHE A 59 -2.39 4.72 -1.89
CA PHE A 59 -2.23 6.17 -1.98
C PHE A 59 -2.10 6.80 -0.60
N VAL A 60 -1.05 7.60 -0.42
CA VAL A 60 -0.69 8.32 0.81
C VAL A 60 -0.68 9.82 0.57
#